data_AF-A0A962QBE5-F1
#
_entry.id   AF-A0A962QBE5-F1
#
_cell.length_a   1.000
_cell.length_b   1.000
_cell.length_c   1.000
_cell.angle_alpha   90.00
_cell.angle_beta   90.00
_cell.angle_gamma   90.00
#
_symmetry.space_group_name_H-M   'P 1'
#
loop_
_entity.id
_entity.type
_entity.pdbx_description
1 polymer ?
#
loop_
_entity_poly.entity_id
_entity_poly.type
_entity_poly.pdbx_seq_one_letter_code
_entity_poly.pdbx_strand_id
1 'polypeptide(L)'
;SEKLMEDKIYLHSLPYFDRFDYVSMVIQEHAYCLAIESLLGTTNYTASFTQVRTLFDELTRILNHLLAVGCHALDVGSMASVF
;
A
#
# COMPACT_ATOMS: atom_id res chain seq x y z
N SER A 1 15.88 -2.50 3.07
CA SER A 1 14.87 -1.92 3.97
C SER A 1 14.64 -2.82 5.16
N GLU A 2 14.37 -4.11 4.95
CA GLU A 2 14.13 -5.10 6.02
C GLU A 2 15.17 -5.07 7.15
N LYS A 3 16.48 -5.14 6.83
CA LYS A 3 17.53 -5.09 7.85
C LYS A 3 17.55 -3.81 8.68
N LEU A 4 17.13 -2.68 8.10
CA LEU A 4 17.07 -1.38 8.80
C LEU A 4 15.85 -1.28 9.72
N MET A 5 14.87 -2.17 9.56
CA MET A 5 13.67 -2.20 10.39
C MET A 5 13.88 -2.98 11.68
N GLU A 6 14.84 -3.92 11.72
CA GLU A 6 15.22 -4.65 12.92
C GLU A 6 15.71 -3.73 14.05
N ASP A 7 16.45 -2.67 13.68
CA ASP A 7 17.05 -1.73 14.63
C ASP A 7 16.09 -0.57 15.02
N LYS A 8 14.84 -0.59 14.56
CA LYS A 8 13.88 0.53 14.70
C LYS A 8 12.58 0.13 15.36
N ILE A 9 11.96 1.11 16.03
CA ILE A 9 10.63 0.97 16.62
C ILE A 9 9.59 0.87 15.49
N TYR A 10 8.52 0.10 15.70
CA TYR A 10 7.46 -0.17 14.72
C TYR A 10 6.90 1.07 14.00
N LEU A 11 6.79 2.22 14.69
CA LEU A 11 6.31 3.47 14.09
C LEU A 11 7.33 4.08 13.11
N HIS A 12 8.62 3.98 13.44
CA HIS A 12 9.69 4.52 12.59
C HIS A 12 9.99 3.63 11.38
N SER A 13 9.55 2.37 11.40
CA SER A 13 9.67 1.47 10.26
C SER A 13 8.50 1.59 9.27
N LEU A 14 7.38 2.23 9.64
CA LEU A 14 6.21 2.43 8.79
C LEU A 14 6.53 3.05 7.41
N PRO A 15 7.33 4.13 7.31
CA PRO A 15 7.61 4.80 6.02
C PRO A 15 8.46 3.97 5.05
N TYR A 16 9.00 2.82 5.49
CA TYR A 16 9.69 1.92 4.58
C TYR A 16 8.72 1.14 3.69
N PHE A 17 7.48 0.93 4.11
CA PHE A 17 6.48 0.21 3.33
C PHE A 17 5.98 1.01 2.13
N ASP A 18 5.83 2.34 2.28
CA ASP A 18 5.60 3.27 1.16
C ASP A 18 6.64 3.18 0.05
N ARG A 19 7.88 2.81 0.42
CA ARG A 19 9.02 2.75 -0.51
C ARG A 19 9.23 1.35 -1.08
N PHE A 20 8.54 0.35 -0.55
CA PHE A 20 8.59 -1.01 -1.08
C PHE A 20 7.77 -1.10 -2.37
N ASP A 21 6.54 -0.61 -2.34
CA ASP A 21 5.72 -0.36 -3.52
C ASP A 21 5.29 1.11 -3.54
N TYR A 22 5.95 1.88 -4.40
CA TYR A 22 5.75 3.32 -4.51
C TYR A 22 4.46 3.70 -5.26
N VAL A 23 3.69 2.72 -5.76
CA VAL A 23 2.44 2.93 -6.51
C VAL A 23 1.25 2.55 -5.64
N SER A 24 1.36 1.48 -4.85
CA SER A 24 0.34 1.08 -3.87
C SER A 24 0.79 1.25 -2.42
N MET A 25 1.18 2.49 -2.09
CA MET A 25 1.68 2.91 -0.77
C MET A 25 0.72 2.52 0.37
N VAL A 26 -0.55 2.90 0.25
CA VAL A 26 -1.55 2.74 1.32
C VAL A 26 -1.82 1.26 1.64
N ILE A 27 -1.90 0.39 0.62
CA ILE A 27 -2.10 -1.06 0.83
C ILE A 27 -0.93 -1.65 1.62
N GLN A 28 0.30 -1.21 1.33
CA GLN A 28 1.49 -1.72 1.98
C GLN A 28 1.57 -1.30 3.44
N GLU A 29 1.25 -0.03 3.75
CA GLU A 29 1.14 0.46 5.12
C GLU A 29 -0.01 -0.22 5.88
N HIS A 30 -1.15 -0.42 5.22
CA HIS A 30 -2.32 -1.05 5.81
C HIS A 30 -2.04 -2.51 6.18
N ALA A 31 -1.38 -3.29 5.31
CA ALA A 31 -0.97 -4.66 5.62
C ALA A 31 -0.03 -4.73 6.83
N TYR A 32 0.90 -3.77 6.96
CA TYR A 32 1.79 -3.68 8.11
C TYR A 32 1.05 -3.31 9.41
N CYS A 33 0.10 -2.38 9.35
CA CYS A 33 -0.76 -2.04 10.49
C CYS A 33 -1.60 -3.24 10.94
N LEU A 34 -2.20 -4.00 10.01
CA LEU A 34 -2.98 -5.20 10.32
C LEU A 34 -2.13 -6.27 11.00
N ALA A 35 -0.88 -6.46 10.58
CA ALA A 35 0.04 -7.40 11.22
C ALA A 35 0.33 -7.01 12.68
N ILE A 36 0.56 -5.71 12.93
CA ILE A 36 0.78 -5.17 14.29
C ILE A 36 -0.49 -5.31 15.15
N GLU A 37 -1.65 -4.94 14.59
CA GLU A 37 -2.95 -5.05 15.27
C GLU A 37 -3.26 -6.51 15.64
N SER A 38 -2.92 -7.47 14.76
CA SER A 38 -3.05 -8.90 15.03
C SER A 38 -2.08 -9.39 16.11
N LEU A 39 -0.85 -8.87 16.18
CA LEU A 39 0.14 -9.21 17.21
C LEU A 39 -0.25 -8.68 18.59
N LEU A 40 -0.85 -7.50 18.65
CA LEU A 40 -1.31 -6.86 19.88
C LEU A 40 -2.66 -7.40 20.39
N GLY A 41 -3.37 -8.19 19.58
CA GLY A 41 -4.71 -8.68 19.92
C GLY A 41 -5.77 -7.58 20.01
N THR A 42 -5.47 -6.38 19.50
CA THR A 42 -6.37 -5.23 19.54
C THR A 42 -7.30 -5.27 18.34
N THR A 43 -8.57 -5.62 18.57
CA THR A 43 -9.62 -5.63 17.53
C THR A 43 -10.50 -4.38 17.62
N ASN A 44 -9.90 -3.19 17.61
CA ASN A 44 -10.69 -1.95 17.71
C ASN A 44 -10.92 -1.33 16.32
N TYR A 45 -11.79 -1.99 15.54
CA TYR A 45 -12.24 -1.50 14.25
C TYR A 45 -13.66 -0.97 14.38
N THR A 46 -13.83 0.33 14.63
CA THR A 46 -15.15 0.94 14.41
C THR A 46 -15.53 0.76 12.94
N ALA A 47 -16.81 0.51 12.64
CA ALA A 47 -17.27 0.27 11.27
C ALA A 47 -16.79 1.35 10.28
N SER A 48 -16.78 2.62 10.70
CA SER A 48 -16.30 3.74 9.90
C SER A 48 -14.81 3.66 9.53
N PHE A 49 -13.94 3.21 10.44
CA PHE A 49 -12.50 3.08 10.14
C PHE A 49 -12.24 2.01 9.09
N THR A 50 -12.91 0.87 9.21
CA THR A 50 -12.79 -0.22 8.22
C THR A 50 -13.25 0.24 6.85
N GLN A 51 -14.40 0.93 6.78
CA GLN A 51 -14.93 1.45 5.52
C GLN A 51 -13.95 2.41 4.84
N VAL A 52 -13.35 3.33 5.60
CA VAL A 52 -12.36 4.27 5.06
C VAL A 52 -11.11 3.54 4.58
N ARG A 53 -10.56 2.60 5.35
CA ARG A 53 -9.39 1.81 4.94
C ARG A 53 -9.68 1.04 3.64
N THR A 54 -10.82 0.35 3.56
CA THR A 54 -11.21 -0.38 2.34
C THR A 54 -11.42 0.53 1.12
N LEU A 55 -11.93 1.76 1.32
CA LEU A 55 -12.08 2.74 0.24
C LEU A 55 -10.71 3.12 -0.36
N PHE A 56 -9.72 3.39 0.50
CA PHE A 56 -8.38 3.75 0.05
C PHE A 56 -7.60 2.56 -0.54
N ASP A 57 -7.80 1.35 -0.02
CA ASP A 57 -7.25 0.13 -0.61
C ASP A 57 -7.75 -0.05 -2.04
N GLU A 58 -9.05 0.11 -2.29
CA GLU A 58 -9.61 -0.02 -3.63
C GLU A 58 -9.15 1.10 -4.57
N LEU A 59 -9.01 2.33 -4.07
CA LEU A 59 -8.50 3.45 -4.86
C LEU A 59 -7.04 3.21 -5.30
N THR A 60 -6.19 2.74 -4.39
CA THR A 60 -4.78 2.43 -4.70
C THR A 60 -4.65 1.19 -5.59
N ARG A 61 -5.55 0.21 -5.49
CA ARG A 61 -5.62 -0.92 -6.43
C ARG A 61 -5.93 -0.45 -7.86
N ILE A 62 -6.90 0.45 -8.03
CA ILE A 62 -7.23 1.02 -9.35
C ILE A 62 -6.05 1.78 -9.93
N LEU A 63 -5.37 2.61 -9.12
CA LEU A 63 -4.17 3.33 -9.54
C LEU A 63 -3.04 2.39 -9.97
N ASN A 64 -2.79 1.32 -9.20
CA ASN A 64 -1.76 0.34 -9.51
C ASN A 64 -2.05 -0.38 -10.84
N HIS A 65 -3.30 -0.81 -11.06
CA HIS A 65 -3.70 -1.43 -12.32
C HIS A 65 -3.63 -0.47 -13.51
N LEU A 66 -4.03 0.79 -13.35
CA LEU A 66 -3.92 1.81 -14.40
C LEU A 66 -2.46 2.02 -14.81
N LEU A 67 -1.55 2.13 -13.84
CA LEU A 67 -0.12 2.26 -14.12
C LEU A 67 0.42 1.00 -14.82
N ALA A 68 0.07 -0.20 -14.33
CA ALA A 68 0.54 -1.45 -14.92
C ALA A 68 0.08 -1.58 -16.39
N VAL A 69 -1.19 -1.30 -16.68
CA VAL A 69 -1.74 -1.35 -18.05
C VAL A 69 -1.14 -0.24 -18.91
N GLY A 70 -1.01 0.98 -18.39
CA GLY A 70 -0.42 2.12 -19.10
C GLY A 70 1.04 1.88 -19.49
N CYS A 71 1.87 1.42 -18.54
CA CYS A 71 3.26 1.04 -18.81
C CYS A 71 3.35 -0.12 -19.79
N HIS A 72 2.55 -1.17 -19.61
CA HIS A 72 2.57 -2.31 -20.52
C HIS A 72 2.19 -1.92 -21.97
N ALA A 73 1.17 -1.07 -22.13
CA ALA A 73 0.79 -0.58 -23.45
C ALA A 73 1.84 0.35 -24.06
N LEU A 74 2.53 1.17 -23.25
CA LEU A 74 3.66 1.99 -23.69
C LEU A 74 4.84 1.12 -24.15
N ASP A 75 5.17 0.06 -23.41
CA ASP A 75 6.26 -0.87 -23.75
C ASP A 75 5.99 -1.60 -25.09
N VAL A 76 4.72 -1.81 -25.43
CA VAL A 76 4.28 -2.35 -26.74
C VAL A 76 4.30 -1.29 -27.86
N GLY A 77 4.41 0.01 -27.51
CA GLY A 77 4.51 1.13 -28.45
C GLY A 77 3.23 1.97 -28.59
N SER A 78 2.20 1.69 -27.80
CA SER A 78 0.99 2.52 -27.74
C SER A 78 1.19 3.69 -26.77
N MET A 79 1.60 4.84 -27.30
CA MET A 79 1.79 6.04 -26.47
C MET A 79 0.46 6.69 -26.04
N ALA A 80 -0.63 6.46 -26.76
CA ALA A 80 -1.93 7.09 -26.48
C ALA A 80 -2.58 6.61 -25.17
N SER A 81 -2.26 5.41 -24.70
CA SER A 81 -2.83 4.81 -23.49
C SER A 81 -2.28 5.37 -22.18
N VAL A 82 -1.24 6.21 -22.24
CA VAL A 82 -0.63 6.87 -21.08
C VAL A 82 -1.13 8.31 -20.90
N PHE A 83 -1.70 8.91 -21.95
CA PHE A 83 -2.13 10.31 -21.98
C PHE A 83 -3.65 10.48 -21.95
#